data_AF-A0A7S0W3J7-F1
#
_entry.id   AF-A0A7S0W3J7-F1
#
_cell.length_a   1.000
_cell.length_b   1.000
_cell.length_c   1.000
_cell.angle_alpha   90.00
_cell.angle_beta   90.00
_cell.angle_gamma   90.00
#
_symmetry.space_group_name_H-M   'P 1'
#
loop_
_entity.id
_entity.type
_entity.pdbx_description
1 polymer ?
#
loop_
_entity_poly.entity_id
_entity_poly.type
_entity_poly.pdbx_seq_one_letter_code
_entity_poly.pdbx_strand_id
1 'polypeptide(L)'
;MRFTLHTDSSMFVLSPPFEVLNGPAASLSVMMSPATVTAGLIVTPFPVVQAVDAFGNLVVSGAESATACVNDPMNSGMCLSGGGSTTAQLVSGVATFTNLRVILQPQAGAVLLFTVP
;
A
#
# COMPACT_ATOMS: atom_id res chain seq x y z
N MET A 1 -23.24 -20.89 62.47
CA MET A 1 -22.86 -21.30 61.10
C MET A 1 -22.62 -20.04 60.30
N ARG A 2 -21.37 -19.80 59.89
CA ARG A 2 -20.95 -18.56 59.23
C ARG A 2 -21.24 -18.70 57.73
N PHE A 3 -22.24 -17.99 57.22
CA PHE A 3 -22.47 -17.85 55.78
C PHE A 3 -21.46 -16.85 55.25
N THR A 4 -20.57 -17.31 54.37
CA THR A 4 -19.66 -16.43 53.64
C THR A 4 -20.25 -16.31 52.25
N LEU A 5 -20.78 -15.13 51.90
CA LEU A 5 -21.24 -14.87 50.53
C LEU A 5 -20.04 -15.06 49.59
N HIS A 6 -20.14 -16.01 48.67
CA HIS A 6 -19.22 -16.10 47.54
C HIS A 6 -19.72 -15.10 46.49
N THR A 7 -19.21 -13.88 46.53
CA THR A 7 -19.33 -12.95 45.41
C THR A 7 -18.02 -12.99 44.67
N ASP A 8 -17.95 -13.78 43.60
CA ASP A 8 -17.39 -13.31 42.33
C ASP A 8 -17.70 -14.32 41.22
N SER A 9 -18.97 -14.41 40.84
CA SER A 9 -19.28 -14.91 39.51
C SER A 9 -19.32 -13.67 38.63
N SER A 10 -18.17 -13.21 38.17
CA SER A 10 -18.09 -12.16 37.17
C SER A 10 -18.79 -12.70 35.91
N MET A 11 -20.11 -12.46 35.83
CA MET A 11 -20.95 -12.90 34.72
C MET A 11 -20.66 -11.98 33.54
N PHE A 12 -19.87 -12.48 32.59
CA PHE A 12 -19.71 -11.84 31.28
C PHE A 12 -20.42 -12.70 30.23
N VAL A 13 -21.07 -12.04 29.29
CA VAL A 13 -21.64 -12.65 28.09
C VAL A 13 -20.93 -12.04 26.90
N LEU A 14 -20.45 -12.88 25.98
CA LEU A 14 -19.81 -12.42 24.75
C LEU A 14 -20.89 -12.19 23.70
N SER A 15 -20.69 -11.19 22.84
CA SER A 15 -21.53 -11.02 21.66
C SER A 15 -21.21 -12.09 20.61
N PRO A 16 -22.14 -12.37 19.69
CA PRO A 16 -21.79 -13.00 18.42
C PRO A 16 -20.68 -12.20 17.70
N PRO A 17 -19.88 -12.83 16.83
CA PRO A 17 -18.93 -12.12 16.00
C PRO A 17 -19.67 -11.12 15.10
N PHE A 18 -19.05 -9.95 14.88
CA PHE A 18 -19.49 -8.98 13.89
C PHE A 18 -18.33 -8.67 12.94
N GLU A 19 -18.66 -8.33 11.70
CA GLU A 19 -17.65 -7.97 10.72
C GLU A 19 -17.33 -6.48 10.81
N VAL A 20 -16.04 -6.16 10.82
CA VAL A 20 -15.55 -4.81 10.62
C VAL A 20 -15.18 -4.70 9.15
N LEU A 21 -15.99 -3.97 8.40
CA LEU A 21 -15.68 -3.65 7.02
C LEU A 21 -14.61 -2.56 6.97
N ASN A 22 -13.70 -2.67 6.00
CA ASN A 22 -12.74 -1.62 5.72
C ASN A 22 -13.48 -0.34 5.29
N GLY A 23 -12.92 0.81 5.66
CA GLY A 23 -13.38 2.09 5.12
C GLY A 23 -13.05 2.24 3.63
N PRO A 24 -13.45 3.38 3.02
CA PRO A 24 -12.94 3.75 1.71
C PRO A 24 -11.41 3.92 1.73
N ALA A 25 -10.77 3.71 0.58
CA ALA A 25 -9.33 3.90 0.43
C ALA A 25 -8.95 5.36 0.75
N ALA A 26 -8.03 5.54 1.68
CA ALA A 26 -7.58 6.87 2.13
C ALA A 26 -6.12 7.14 1.79
N SER A 27 -5.28 6.09 1.69
CA SER A 27 -3.86 6.23 1.44
C SER A 27 -3.26 4.99 0.77
N LEU A 28 -2.08 5.13 0.18
CA LEU A 28 -1.28 4.02 -0.33
C LEU A 28 -0.13 3.71 0.63
N SER A 29 0.11 2.43 0.88
CA SER A 29 1.26 1.94 1.63
C SER A 29 2.17 1.11 0.72
N VAL A 30 3.48 1.36 0.79
CA VAL A 30 4.48 0.63 0.01
C VAL A 30 4.86 -0.64 0.75
N MET A 31 4.57 -1.80 0.16
CA MET A 31 4.95 -3.11 0.71
C MET A 31 6.36 -3.52 0.29
N MET A 32 6.71 -3.23 -0.97
CA MET A 32 8.01 -3.57 -1.53
C MET A 32 8.54 -2.37 -2.29
N SER A 33 9.71 -1.89 -1.87
CA SER A 33 10.45 -0.84 -2.56
C SER A 33 11.54 -1.45 -3.45
N PRO A 34 11.86 -0.80 -4.58
CA PRO A 34 12.99 -1.21 -5.39
C PRO A 34 14.30 -0.81 -4.72
N ALA A 35 15.35 -1.58 -4.91
CA ALA A 35 16.65 -1.33 -4.30
C ALA A 35 17.55 -0.48 -5.21
N THR A 36 18.11 -1.09 -6.25
CA THR A 36 18.99 -0.41 -7.21
C THR A 36 18.47 -0.67 -8.61
N VAL A 37 18.28 0.40 -9.38
CA VAL A 37 17.74 0.33 -10.74
C VAL A 37 18.78 0.87 -11.70
N THR A 38 19.10 0.09 -12.73
CA THR A 38 19.89 0.58 -13.85
C THR A 38 18.98 1.30 -14.85
N ALA A 39 19.40 2.46 -15.32
CA ALA A 39 18.65 3.24 -16.29
C ALA A 39 18.32 2.41 -17.55
N GLY A 40 17.06 2.44 -18.00
CA GLY A 40 16.57 1.70 -19.17
C GLY A 40 16.21 0.23 -18.92
N LEU A 41 16.59 -0.34 -17.77
CA LEU A 41 16.20 -1.70 -17.38
C LEU A 41 14.90 -1.71 -16.57
N ILE A 42 14.32 -2.91 -16.47
CA ILE A 42 13.16 -3.16 -15.62
C ILE A 42 13.60 -3.04 -14.15
N VAL A 43 12.78 -2.37 -13.36
CA VAL A 43 12.97 -2.22 -11.91
C VAL A 43 12.83 -3.58 -11.22
N THR A 44 13.88 -4.03 -10.51
CA THR A 44 13.86 -5.25 -9.70
C THR A 44 14.43 -4.98 -8.29
N PRO A 45 13.80 -5.44 -7.21
CA PRO A 45 12.49 -6.11 -7.15
C PRO A 45 11.34 -5.20 -7.59
N PHE A 46 10.25 -5.81 -8.08
CA PHE A 46 9.06 -5.07 -8.52
C PHE A 46 8.43 -4.34 -7.32
N PRO A 47 8.10 -3.05 -7.43
CA PRO A 47 7.43 -2.38 -6.34
C PRO A 47 5.99 -2.86 -6.23
N VAL A 48 5.56 -2.98 -4.98
CA VAL A 48 4.21 -3.42 -4.61
C VAL A 48 3.65 -2.39 -3.64
N VAL A 49 2.45 -1.91 -3.92
CA VAL A 49 1.72 -0.98 -3.06
C VAL A 49 0.33 -1.54 -2.75
N GLN A 50 -0.19 -1.18 -1.59
CA GLN A 50 -1.54 -1.54 -1.15
C GLN A 50 -2.35 -0.30 -0.82
N ALA A 51 -3.64 -0.30 -1.17
CA ALA A 51 -4.60 0.71 -0.72
C ALA A 51 -5.03 0.40 0.71
N VAL A 52 -4.90 1.39 1.59
CA VAL A 52 -5.32 1.29 3.00
C VAL A 52 -6.33 2.37 3.33
N ASP A 53 -7.23 2.06 4.26
CA ASP A 53 -8.13 3.05 4.84
C ASP A 53 -7.39 3.94 5.85
N ALA A 54 -8.09 4.93 6.41
CA ALA A 54 -7.52 5.88 7.38
C ALA A 54 -6.98 5.21 8.66
N PHE A 55 -7.34 3.95 8.91
CA PHE A 55 -6.93 3.17 10.07
C PHE A 55 -5.89 2.09 9.72
N GLY A 56 -5.44 2.04 8.46
CA GLY A 56 -4.43 1.08 7.99
C GLY A 56 -4.99 -0.27 7.55
N ASN A 57 -6.31 -0.45 7.45
CA ASN A 57 -6.90 -1.70 6.96
C ASN A 57 -6.79 -1.77 5.43
N LEU A 58 -6.53 -2.97 4.90
CA LEU A 58 -6.47 -3.19 3.46
C LEU A 58 -7.85 -2.96 2.83
N VAL A 59 -7.91 -2.07 1.86
CA VAL A 59 -9.13 -1.77 1.11
C VAL A 59 -9.13 -2.57 -0.17
N VAL A 60 -9.91 -3.65 -0.20
CA VAL A 60 -10.01 -4.56 -1.34
C VAL A 60 -10.90 -4.03 -2.47
N SER A 61 -11.70 -2.99 -2.20
CA SER A 61 -12.71 -2.44 -3.12
C SER A 61 -12.67 -0.90 -3.15
N GLY A 62 -12.64 -0.30 -4.35
CA GLY A 62 -12.87 1.14 -4.54
C GLY A 62 -11.73 1.93 -5.19
N ALA A 63 -10.52 1.37 -5.29
CA ALA A 63 -9.43 1.95 -6.05
C ALA A 63 -9.20 1.12 -7.32
N GLU A 64 -9.37 1.73 -8.49
CA GLU A 64 -9.29 1.02 -9.78
C GLU A 64 -7.83 0.85 -10.24
N SER A 65 -6.98 1.85 -10.01
CA SER A 65 -5.58 1.81 -10.41
C SER A 65 -4.69 2.72 -9.57
N ALA A 66 -3.42 2.36 -9.45
CA ALA A 66 -2.37 3.20 -8.89
C ALA A 66 -1.38 3.57 -10.00
N THR A 67 -0.90 4.80 -9.96
CA THR A 67 0.14 5.33 -10.84
C THR A 67 1.42 5.50 -10.04
N ALA A 68 2.54 4.99 -10.56
CA ALA A 68 3.88 5.20 -10.05
C ALA A 68 4.58 6.28 -10.89
N CYS A 69 5.02 7.33 -10.21
CA CYS A 69 5.82 8.43 -10.75
C CYS A 69 7.18 8.45 -10.05
N VAL A 70 8.20 9.04 -10.68
CA VAL A 70 9.41 9.38 -9.92
C VAL A 70 9.18 10.71 -9.21
N ASN A 71 9.53 10.75 -7.93
CA ASN A 71 9.76 11.99 -7.23
C ASN A 71 11.25 12.10 -6.93
N ASP A 72 11.92 12.96 -7.69
CA ASP A 72 13.35 13.21 -7.58
C ASP A 72 13.60 14.72 -7.61
N PRO A 73 14.54 15.26 -6.81
CA PRO A 73 14.81 16.70 -6.76
C PRO A 73 15.09 17.36 -8.11
N MET A 74 15.59 16.62 -9.12
CA MET A 74 15.78 17.13 -10.49
C MET A 74 14.59 16.88 -11.43
N ASN A 75 13.67 15.96 -11.10
CA ASN A 75 12.60 15.49 -11.98
C ASN A 75 11.26 15.25 -11.25
N SER A 76 10.92 16.10 -10.27
CA SER A 76 9.67 16.00 -9.50
C SER A 76 8.45 15.98 -10.42
N GLY A 77 7.68 14.89 -10.37
CA GLY A 77 6.43 14.76 -11.13
C GLY A 77 6.57 14.20 -12.55
N MET A 78 7.78 13.80 -12.96
CA MET A 78 7.93 13.07 -14.23
C MET A 78 7.46 11.62 -14.06
N CYS A 79 6.33 11.29 -14.68
CA CYS A 79 5.94 9.89 -14.93
C CYS A 79 7.12 9.21 -15.63
N LEU A 80 7.47 7.99 -15.20
CA LEU A 80 8.62 7.23 -15.71
C LEU A 80 8.58 7.13 -17.24
N SER A 81 9.26 8.04 -17.93
CA SER A 81 9.25 8.17 -19.39
C SER A 81 10.16 7.13 -20.05
N GLY A 82 10.09 5.87 -19.63
CA GLY A 82 10.96 4.79 -20.08
C GLY A 82 10.26 3.73 -20.93
N GLY A 83 9.03 3.97 -21.38
CA GLY A 83 8.19 2.97 -22.07
C GLY A 83 7.71 1.84 -21.15
N GLY A 84 7.85 1.99 -19.84
CA GLY A 84 7.27 1.09 -18.83
C GLY A 84 5.83 1.46 -18.49
N SER A 85 5.05 0.49 -18.00
CA SER A 85 3.70 0.78 -17.49
C SER A 85 3.80 1.44 -16.13
N THR A 86 3.54 2.75 -16.06
CA THR A 86 3.48 3.51 -14.81
C THR A 86 2.20 3.23 -14.04
N THR A 87 1.18 2.66 -14.67
CA THR A 87 -0.08 2.31 -14.02
C THR A 87 -0.13 0.81 -13.72
N ALA A 88 -0.63 0.48 -12.54
CA ALA A 88 -0.96 -0.88 -12.12
C ALA A 88 -2.39 -0.91 -11.59
N GLN A 89 -3.15 -1.92 -11.97
CA GLN A 89 -4.49 -2.17 -11.43
C GLN A 89 -4.37 -2.67 -9.99
N LEU A 90 -5.26 -2.22 -9.11
CA LEU A 90 -5.34 -2.80 -7.77
C LEU A 90 -6.19 -4.05 -7.83
N VAL A 91 -5.57 -5.21 -7.66
CA VAL A 91 -6.27 -6.48 -7.54
C VAL A 91 -6.38 -6.80 -6.06
N SER A 92 -7.61 -6.83 -5.52
CA SER A 92 -7.84 -7.00 -4.08
C SER A 92 -7.10 -5.96 -3.22
N GLY A 93 -7.04 -4.70 -3.70
CA GLY A 93 -6.37 -3.62 -2.98
C GLY A 93 -4.84 -3.58 -3.13
N VAL A 94 -4.24 -4.48 -3.91
CA VAL A 94 -2.78 -4.54 -4.12
C VAL A 94 -2.44 -4.24 -5.58
N ALA A 95 -1.58 -3.26 -5.81
CA ALA A 95 -1.02 -2.93 -7.11
C ALA A 95 0.44 -3.38 -7.19
N THR A 96 0.73 -4.26 -8.16
CA THR A 96 2.08 -4.75 -8.46
C THR A 96 2.55 -4.15 -9.78
N PHE A 97 3.68 -3.47 -9.74
CA PHE A 97 4.22 -2.80 -10.92
C PHE A 97 5.30 -3.66 -11.59
N THR A 98 4.88 -4.51 -12.52
CA THR A 98 5.75 -5.52 -13.16
C THR A 98 6.61 -4.99 -14.31
N ASN A 99 6.28 -3.82 -14.86
CA ASN A 99 6.96 -3.27 -16.04
C ASN A 99 7.36 -1.81 -15.85
N LEU A 100 7.83 -1.41 -14.67
CA LEU A 100 8.41 -0.08 -14.47
C LEU A 100 9.83 -0.02 -15.01
N ARG A 101 10.12 1.08 -15.71
CA ARG A 101 11.44 1.38 -16.27
C ARG A 101 11.80 2.81 -15.94
N VAL A 102 12.94 3.02 -15.31
CA VAL A 102 13.48 4.35 -14.99
C VAL A 102 14.54 4.65 -16.05
N ILE A 103 14.45 5.77 -16.79
CA ILE A 103 15.49 6.19 -17.75
C ILE A 103 16.26 7.44 -17.28
N LEU A 104 16.41 7.59 -15.97
CA LEU A 104 17.13 8.73 -15.39
C LEU A 104 18.64 8.53 -15.51
N GLN A 105 19.40 9.63 -15.53
CA GLN A 105 20.85 9.57 -15.37
C GLN A 105 21.20 8.92 -14.02
N PRO A 106 22.30 8.16 -13.92
CA PRO A 106 22.70 7.52 -12.66
C PRO A 106 22.84 8.57 -11.56
N GLN A 107 21.95 8.54 -10.56
CA GLN A 107 22.05 9.38 -9.38
C GLN A 107 21.67 8.59 -8.13
N ALA A 108 22.28 8.97 -7.01
CA ALA A 108 21.89 8.46 -5.70
C ALA A 108 20.66 9.24 -5.20
N GLY A 109 19.61 8.54 -4.77
CA GLY A 109 18.50 9.15 -4.02
C GLY A 109 17.16 9.34 -4.73
N ALA A 110 16.93 8.75 -5.91
CA ALA A 110 15.62 8.81 -6.57
C ALA A 110 14.55 8.08 -5.74
N VAL A 111 13.38 8.72 -5.53
CA VAL A 111 12.25 8.14 -4.80
C VAL A 111 11.08 7.90 -5.76
N LEU A 112 10.30 6.84 -5.55
CA LEU A 112 9.04 6.63 -6.27
C LEU A 112 7.87 7.22 -5.48
N LEU A 113 7.04 8.00 -6.16
CA LEU A 113 5.76 8.49 -5.67
C LEU A 113 4.65 7.64 -6.27
N PHE A 114 3.75 7.16 -5.43
CA PHE A 114 2.58 6.41 -5.87
C PHE A 114 1.33 7.24 -5.62
N THR A 115 0.44 7.31 -6.61
CA THR A 115 -0.82 8.06 -6.53
C THR A 115 -1.98 7.20 -7.02
N VAL A 116 -3.18 7.44 -6.49
CA VAL A 116 -4.45 6.93 -7.02
C VAL A 116 -5.23 8.12 -7.59
N PRO A 117 -6.02 7.94 -8.67
CA PRO A 117 -6.93 8.96 -9.16
C PRO A 117 -8.08 9.23 -8.17
#